data_AF-A0A5C7Q9U3-F1
#
_entry.id   AF-A0A5C7Q9U3-F1
#
_cell.length_a   1.000
_cell.length_b   1.000
_cell.length_c   1.000
_cell.angle_alpha   90.00
_cell.angle_beta   90.00
_cell.angle_gamma   90.00
#
_symmetry.space_group_name_H-M   'P 1'
#
loop_
_entity.id
_entity.type
_entity.pdbx_description
1 polymer ?
#
loop_
_entity_poly.entity_id
_entity_poly.type
_entity_poly.pdbx_seq_one_letter_code
_entity_poly.pdbx_strand_id
1 'polypeptide(L)'
;MRAWRAAATLAFALAAGTAQAGALRYCDTPTELTHEQRDRLFRFAEVVRSELQGSGQRVALVSRAGIDLSRFGERYSHAGLTLQGSAMAPWSVRQLYYACEEKRPRLFDQGLTAFLLGMGGSDGGYVSLVFLPEEAATALERTALDDRAALSLLAGEYSANAHAWAQRYLNCNQWVAELMGMAWGGTPAGADARAQAQGWLRGAGYAPHEFRVGFAPMMWLTAVVPWLHHADHPPEDLAGAVYRVSMPSSIEAFVHARWPQARRVEFCQAGTRVVTRQGWTPIAAGCTAEPGDRVLALD
;
A
#
# COMPACT_ATOMS: atom_id res chain seq x y z
N MET A 1 -30.05 -59.28 -16.20
CA MET A 1 -29.68 -59.26 -14.77
C MET A 1 -28.26 -58.71 -14.67
N ARG A 2 -28.06 -57.70 -13.82
CA ARG A 2 -26.86 -57.34 -13.00
C ARG A 2 -25.52 -57.95 -13.42
N ALA A 3 -24.37 -57.29 -13.41
CA ALA A 3 -23.88 -55.96 -13.07
C ALA A 3 -22.36 -56.07 -13.34
N TRP A 4 -21.66 -54.97 -13.62
CA TRP A 4 -20.40 -54.62 -12.94
C TRP A 4 -19.88 -53.27 -13.43
N ARG A 5 -19.95 -52.31 -12.53
CA ARG A 5 -19.17 -51.07 -12.50
C ARG A 5 -17.88 -51.37 -11.73
N ALA A 6 -16.76 -50.82 -12.19
CA ALA A 6 -15.48 -50.54 -11.51
C ALA A 6 -14.35 -50.85 -12.51
N ALA A 7 -13.29 -50.08 -12.68
CA ALA A 7 -12.85 -48.84 -12.08
C ALA A 7 -11.82 -48.26 -13.07
N ALA A 8 -11.88 -46.97 -13.35
CA ALA A 8 -10.80 -46.25 -14.01
C ALA A 8 -10.51 -44.98 -13.21
N THR A 9 -10.05 -45.17 -11.97
CA THR A 9 -9.33 -44.13 -11.24
C THR A 9 -7.87 -44.20 -11.66
N LEU A 10 -7.50 -43.46 -12.71
CA LEU A 10 -6.11 -43.22 -13.04
C LEU A 10 -5.75 -41.77 -12.65
N ALA A 11 -4.95 -41.71 -11.59
CA ALA A 11 -4.13 -40.62 -11.12
C ALA A 11 -3.85 -39.50 -12.15
N PHE A 12 -4.37 -38.31 -11.87
CA PHE A 12 -3.79 -37.06 -12.37
C PHE A 12 -3.31 -36.25 -11.16
N ALA A 13 -1.99 -36.34 -10.92
CA ALA A 13 -1.08 -35.36 -10.32
C ALA A 13 -1.67 -34.47 -9.21
N LEU A 14 -1.32 -34.61 -7.92
CA LEU A 14 0.04 -34.65 -7.36
C LEU A 14 1.02 -33.72 -8.09
N ALA A 15 0.57 -32.49 -8.35
CA ALA A 15 1.42 -31.31 -8.52
C ALA A 15 0.63 -30.04 -8.15
N ALA A 16 -0.14 -30.09 -7.06
CA ALA A 16 -0.52 -28.87 -6.38
C ALA A 16 0.73 -28.36 -5.64
N GLY A 17 1.67 -27.80 -6.41
CA GLY A 17 2.62 -26.86 -5.85
C GLY A 17 1.80 -25.84 -5.07
N THR A 18 2.27 -25.47 -3.89
CA THR A 18 1.66 -24.47 -3.01
C THR A 18 1.46 -23.18 -3.77
N ALA A 19 0.35 -23.06 -4.50
CA ALA A 19 -0.13 -21.81 -5.01
C ALA A 19 -0.42 -20.99 -3.76
N GLN A 20 0.47 -20.05 -3.45
CA GLN A 20 0.28 -19.09 -2.38
C GLN A 20 -0.97 -18.29 -2.75
N ALA A 21 -2.12 -18.73 -2.25
CA ALA A 21 -3.43 -18.11 -2.43
C ALA A 21 -3.54 -16.81 -1.60
N GLY A 22 -2.47 -16.01 -1.54
CA GLY A 22 -2.38 -14.80 -0.72
C GLY A 22 -3.43 -13.75 -1.09
N ALA A 23 -3.94 -13.76 -2.32
CA ALA A 23 -5.00 -12.85 -2.76
C ALA A 23 -6.37 -13.12 -2.10
N LEU A 24 -6.65 -14.35 -1.66
CA LEU A 24 -7.89 -14.69 -0.94
C LEU A 24 -7.81 -14.38 0.55
N ARG A 25 -6.60 -14.15 1.09
CA ARG A 25 -6.34 -13.98 2.53
C ARG A 25 -6.46 -12.56 3.06
N TYR A 26 -7.03 -11.63 2.28
CA TYR A 26 -7.04 -10.20 2.64
C TYR A 26 -7.73 -9.90 3.98
N CYS A 27 -8.77 -10.68 4.32
CA CYS A 27 -9.49 -10.61 5.59
C CYS A 27 -9.27 -11.85 6.47
N ASP A 28 -8.32 -12.72 6.12
CA ASP A 28 -7.99 -13.87 6.97
C ASP A 28 -7.25 -13.38 8.22
N THR A 29 -7.35 -14.15 9.29
CA THR A 29 -6.59 -13.88 10.52
C THR A 29 -5.09 -13.82 10.19
N PRO A 30 -4.37 -12.75 10.57
CA PRO A 30 -2.94 -12.66 10.37
C PRO A 30 -2.24 -13.89 10.95
N THR A 31 -1.18 -14.36 10.29
CA THR A 31 -0.35 -15.43 10.85
C THR A 31 0.21 -14.96 12.19
N GLU A 32 0.02 -15.76 13.24
CA GLU A 32 0.54 -15.41 14.56
C GLU A 32 2.07 -15.34 14.53
N LEU A 33 2.60 -14.16 14.90
CA LEU A 33 4.04 -13.94 15.05
C LEU A 33 4.52 -14.57 16.36
N THR A 34 5.66 -15.25 16.33
CA THR A 34 6.38 -15.66 17.54
C THR A 34 6.81 -14.45 18.37
N HIS A 35 7.17 -14.67 19.63
CA HIS A 35 7.67 -13.60 20.50
C HIS A 35 8.92 -12.92 19.92
N GLU A 36 9.84 -13.69 19.35
CA GLU A 36 11.07 -13.19 18.73
C GLU A 36 10.78 -12.38 17.46
N GLN A 37 9.83 -12.84 16.63
CA GLN A 37 9.40 -12.09 15.45
C GLN A 37 8.76 -10.76 15.83
N ARG A 38 7.92 -10.76 16.88
CA ARG A 38 7.27 -9.56 17.39
C ARG A 38 8.27 -8.57 17.99
N ASP A 39 9.24 -9.05 18.77
CA ASP A 39 10.33 -8.22 19.30
C ASP A 39 11.14 -7.57 18.17
N ARG A 40 11.57 -8.36 17.17
CA ARG A 40 12.28 -7.84 15.98
C ARG A 40 11.47 -6.79 15.26
N LEU A 41 10.17 -7.00 15.06
CA LEU A 41 9.30 -6.01 14.44
C LEU A 41 9.23 -4.72 15.26
N PHE A 42 9.11 -4.81 16.59
CA PHE A 42 9.06 -3.63 17.45
C PHE A 42 10.36 -2.83 17.39
N ARG A 43 11.50 -3.51 17.38
CA ARG A 43 12.80 -2.85 17.21
C ARG A 43 12.98 -2.28 15.80
N PHE A 44 12.49 -2.97 14.77
CA PHE A 44 12.46 -2.42 13.41
C PHE A 44 11.58 -1.16 13.34
N ALA A 45 10.42 -1.16 13.98
CA ALA A 45 9.56 0.02 14.09
C ALA A 45 10.29 1.17 14.80
N GLU A 46 11.13 0.88 15.79
CA GLU A 46 11.96 1.89 16.45
C GLU A 46 12.99 2.53 15.49
N VAL A 47 13.60 1.73 14.61
CA VAL A 47 14.52 2.25 13.58
C VAL A 47 13.80 3.24 12.66
N VAL A 48 12.60 2.87 12.19
CA VAL A 48 11.78 3.74 11.34
C VAL A 48 11.34 4.99 12.11
N ARG A 49 10.90 4.84 13.37
CA ARG A 49 10.50 5.95 14.24
C ARG A 49 11.65 6.93 14.50
N SER A 50 12.85 6.41 14.74
CA SER A 50 14.04 7.23 14.97
C SER A 50 14.39 8.08 13.74
N GLU A 51 14.24 7.53 12.53
CA GLU A 51 14.41 8.30 11.30
C GLU A 51 13.37 9.42 11.17
N LEU A 52 12.11 9.14 11.52
CA LEU A 52 11.04 10.15 11.53
C LEU A 52 11.35 11.26 12.54
N GLN A 53 11.73 10.92 13.77
CA GLN A 53 12.09 11.89 14.80
C GLN A 53 13.31 12.75 14.42
N GLY A 54 14.33 12.14 13.80
CA GLY A 54 15.53 12.83 13.33
C GLY A 54 15.35 13.63 12.03
N SER A 55 14.18 13.53 11.38
CA SER A 55 13.98 14.11 10.04
C SER A 55 13.81 15.63 10.01
N GLY A 56 13.44 16.23 11.14
CA GLY A 56 13.02 17.64 11.21
C GLY A 56 11.68 17.95 10.52
N GLN A 57 10.98 16.93 10.01
CA GLN A 57 9.68 17.06 9.34
C GLN A 57 8.54 16.80 10.32
N ARG A 58 7.32 17.21 9.94
CA ARG A 58 6.09 16.94 10.72
C ARG A 58 5.15 15.94 10.06
N VAL A 59 5.36 15.67 8.77
CA VAL A 59 4.62 14.68 7.99
C VAL A 59 5.57 13.94 7.05
N ALA A 60 5.31 12.66 6.82
CA ALA A 60 5.94 11.91 5.74
C ALA A 60 4.92 10.98 5.08
N LEU A 61 5.10 10.72 3.80
CA LEU A 61 4.47 9.57 3.16
C LEU A 61 5.18 8.32 3.68
N VAL A 62 4.40 7.32 4.07
CA VAL A 62 4.93 6.03 4.51
C VAL A 62 4.29 4.90 3.71
N SER A 63 5.13 4.02 3.18
CA SER A 63 4.71 2.85 2.40
C SER A 63 5.27 1.59 3.05
N ARG A 64 4.52 0.49 3.01
CA ARG A 64 4.99 -0.82 3.49
C ARG A 64 4.66 -1.95 2.53
N ALA A 65 5.50 -2.98 2.55
CA ALA A 65 5.13 -4.30 2.04
C ALA A 65 3.94 -4.84 2.85
N GLY A 66 3.09 -5.66 2.22
CA GLY A 66 1.92 -6.23 2.87
C GLY A 66 1.45 -7.44 2.08
N ILE A 67 0.53 -7.22 1.15
CA ILE A 67 0.18 -8.22 0.14
C ILE A 67 1.37 -8.38 -0.80
N ASP A 68 1.75 -9.63 -1.09
CA ASP A 68 2.81 -9.89 -2.06
C ASP A 68 2.33 -9.58 -3.49
N LEU A 69 2.85 -8.49 -4.03
CA LEU A 69 2.62 -8.02 -5.40
C LEU A 69 3.92 -8.09 -6.24
N SER A 70 4.94 -8.81 -5.77
CA SER A 70 6.26 -8.90 -6.42
C SER A 70 6.17 -9.44 -7.84
N ARG A 71 5.22 -10.34 -8.12
CA ARG A 71 4.91 -10.85 -9.48
C ARG A 71 4.47 -9.77 -10.47
N PHE A 72 4.06 -8.61 -9.96
CA PHE A 72 3.67 -7.44 -10.74
C PHE A 72 4.69 -6.31 -10.65
N GLY A 73 5.88 -6.56 -10.08
CA GLY A 73 6.91 -5.54 -9.89
C GLY A 73 6.60 -4.54 -8.77
N GLU A 74 5.57 -4.78 -7.96
CA GLU A 74 5.20 -3.90 -6.85
C GLU A 74 5.76 -4.41 -5.53
N ARG A 75 6.57 -3.56 -4.88
CA ARG A 75 7.21 -3.84 -3.60
C ARG A 75 6.33 -3.50 -2.41
N TYR A 76 5.59 -2.42 -2.51
CA TYR A 76 4.72 -1.92 -1.45
C TYR A 76 3.27 -2.09 -1.90
N SER A 77 2.43 -2.60 -1.00
CA SER A 77 1.00 -2.75 -1.30
C SER A 77 0.16 -1.65 -0.67
N HIS A 78 0.71 -0.93 0.32
CA HIS A 78 -0.06 -0.02 1.16
C HIS A 78 0.72 1.23 1.54
N ALA A 79 0.06 2.38 1.48
CA ALA A 79 0.60 3.67 1.87
C ALA A 79 -0.34 4.42 2.84
N GLY A 80 0.24 5.34 3.60
CA GLY A 80 -0.46 6.29 4.45
C GLY A 80 0.39 7.54 4.70
N LEU A 81 -0.09 8.41 5.60
CA LEU A 81 0.65 9.57 6.08
C LEU A 81 0.99 9.41 7.55
N THR A 82 2.27 9.40 7.87
CA THR A 82 2.71 9.48 9.27
C THR A 82 2.81 10.93 9.70
N LEU A 83 2.16 11.28 10.81
CA LEU A 83 1.94 12.65 11.25
C LEU A 83 2.49 12.84 12.67
N GLN A 84 3.46 13.73 12.84
CA GLN A 84 4.00 14.09 14.15
C GLN A 84 2.90 14.68 15.06
N GLY A 85 1.99 15.47 14.49
CA GLY A 85 0.88 16.11 15.21
C GLY A 85 -0.39 15.26 15.36
N SER A 86 -0.34 13.94 15.14
CA SER A 86 -1.54 13.09 15.28
C SER A 86 -2.05 13.07 16.73
N ALA A 87 -3.37 13.19 16.88
CA ALA A 87 -4.05 13.14 18.18
C ALA A 87 -3.99 11.76 18.86
N MET A 88 -3.77 10.67 18.10
CA MET A 88 -3.62 9.32 18.63
C MET A 88 -2.28 9.17 19.38
N ALA A 89 -1.19 9.49 18.69
CA ALA A 89 0.17 9.54 19.21
C ALA A 89 1.08 10.15 18.13
N PRO A 90 2.18 10.83 18.49
CA PRO A 90 3.13 11.33 17.50
C PRO A 90 3.61 10.24 16.55
N TRP A 91 3.64 10.57 15.25
CA TRP A 91 4.01 9.65 14.17
C TRP A 91 3.05 8.48 13.95
N SER A 92 1.80 8.61 14.40
CA SER A 92 0.73 7.72 13.94
C SER A 92 0.51 7.87 12.45
N VAL A 93 0.16 6.77 11.80
CA VAL A 93 -0.12 6.67 10.38
C VAL A 93 -1.62 6.80 10.15
N ARG A 94 -2.02 7.90 9.50
CA ARG A 94 -3.36 8.08 8.95
C ARG A 94 -3.45 7.37 7.61
N GLN A 95 -4.33 6.38 7.52
CA GLN A 95 -4.45 5.51 6.35
C GLN A 95 -5.91 5.11 6.13
N LEU A 96 -6.25 4.79 4.89
CA LEU A 96 -7.49 4.10 4.59
C LEU A 96 -7.27 2.60 4.65
N TYR A 97 -8.08 1.90 5.44
CA TYR A 97 -8.06 0.45 5.51
C TYR A 97 -9.47 -0.12 5.32
N TYR A 98 -9.55 -1.34 4.78
CA TYR A 98 -10.82 -2.04 4.71
C TYR A 98 -11.08 -2.76 6.04
N ALA A 99 -12.10 -2.31 6.77
CA ALA A 99 -12.50 -2.92 8.03
C ALA A 99 -13.28 -4.20 7.73
N CYS A 100 -12.60 -5.34 7.69
CA CYS A 100 -13.17 -6.65 7.29
C CYS A 100 -14.45 -7.03 8.06
N GLU A 101 -14.47 -6.83 9.37
CA GLU A 101 -15.65 -7.10 10.22
C GLU A 101 -16.85 -6.22 9.86
N GLU A 102 -16.58 -4.95 9.53
CA GLU A 102 -17.63 -3.98 9.18
C GLU A 102 -17.98 -3.99 7.69
N LYS A 103 -17.20 -4.71 6.87
CA LYS A 103 -17.27 -4.77 5.40
C LYS A 103 -17.32 -3.40 4.73
N ARG A 104 -16.55 -2.44 5.24
CA ARG A 104 -16.52 -1.07 4.71
C ARG A 104 -15.13 -0.44 4.83
N PRO A 105 -14.79 0.53 3.96
CA PRO A 105 -13.57 1.31 4.13
C PRO A 105 -13.70 2.26 5.33
N ARG A 106 -12.61 2.44 6.06
CA ARG A 106 -12.50 3.35 7.20
C ARG A 106 -11.15 4.07 7.15
N LEU A 107 -11.12 5.29 7.68
CA LEU A 107 -9.86 5.95 8.02
C LEU A 107 -9.44 5.55 9.43
N PHE A 108 -8.18 5.18 9.57
CA PHE A 108 -7.57 4.82 10.83
C PHE A 108 -6.36 5.71 11.08
N ASP A 109 -6.24 6.16 12.32
CA ASP A 109 -5.00 6.67 12.88
C ASP A 109 -4.38 5.58 13.74
N GLN A 110 -3.31 4.97 13.26
CA GLN A 110 -2.69 3.82 13.89
C GLN A 110 -1.24 4.12 14.23
N GLY A 111 -0.79 3.75 15.44
CA GLY A 111 0.63 3.89 15.81
C GLY A 111 1.54 3.16 14.80
N LEU A 112 2.73 3.72 14.53
CA LEU A 112 3.65 3.22 13.50
C LEU A 112 3.93 1.72 13.63
N THR A 113 4.16 1.21 14.84
CA THR A 113 4.40 -0.22 15.06
C THR A 113 3.23 -1.09 14.61
N ALA A 114 2.00 -0.65 14.89
CA ALA A 114 0.80 -1.35 14.46
C ALA A 114 0.55 -1.23 12.95
N PHE A 115 0.95 -0.11 12.34
CA PHE A 115 1.07 -0.02 10.89
C PHE A 115 2.09 -1.02 10.35
N LEU A 116 3.23 -1.25 11.00
CA LEU A 116 4.21 -2.21 10.49
C LEU A 116 3.81 -3.68 10.73
N LEU A 117 2.93 -3.98 11.69
CA LEU A 117 2.44 -5.33 11.97
C LEU A 117 1.75 -6.03 10.79
N GLY A 118 1.13 -5.30 9.87
CA GLY A 118 0.55 -5.93 8.67
C GLY A 118 1.52 -6.06 7.48
N MET A 119 2.83 -5.93 7.70
CA MET A 119 3.82 -6.48 6.76
C MET A 119 3.68 -8.01 6.80
N GLY A 120 3.09 -8.59 5.75
CA GLY A 120 2.55 -9.95 5.72
C GLY A 120 3.56 -11.10 5.68
N GLY A 121 4.74 -10.96 6.30
CA GLY A 121 5.79 -11.98 6.29
C GLY A 121 6.52 -12.12 7.63
N SER A 122 6.85 -13.36 8.00
CA SER A 122 7.65 -13.71 9.19
C SER A 122 9.13 -13.32 9.08
N ASP A 123 9.61 -13.17 7.85
CA ASP A 123 11.04 -13.09 7.52
C ASP A 123 11.52 -11.64 7.33
N GLY A 124 10.59 -10.69 7.44
CA GLY A 124 10.79 -9.26 7.34
C GLY A 124 10.12 -8.64 6.12
N GLY A 125 10.51 -7.41 5.77
CA GLY A 125 9.83 -6.63 4.75
C GLY A 125 10.47 -5.28 4.46
N TYR A 126 9.81 -4.54 3.56
CA TYR A 126 10.27 -3.22 3.10
C TYR A 126 9.34 -2.12 3.60
N VAL A 127 9.94 -1.01 4.02
CA VAL A 127 9.25 0.24 4.36
C VAL A 127 9.92 1.38 3.62
N SER A 128 9.13 2.33 3.14
CA SER A 128 9.63 3.56 2.52
C SER A 128 9.06 4.75 3.27
N LEU A 129 9.90 5.77 3.47
CA LEU A 129 9.52 7.10 3.91
C LEU A 129 9.88 8.10 2.82
N VAL A 130 8.94 8.98 2.47
CA VAL A 130 9.22 10.13 1.62
C VAL A 130 8.90 11.41 2.37
N PHE A 131 9.94 12.21 2.55
CA PHE A 131 9.91 13.53 3.17
C PHE A 131 9.84 14.60 2.08
N LEU A 132 8.84 15.46 2.18
CA LEU A 132 8.53 16.47 1.19
C LEU A 132 9.23 17.81 1.50
N PRO A 133 9.37 18.71 0.51
CA PRO A 133 9.72 20.10 0.78
C PRO A 133 8.70 20.77 1.70
N GLU A 134 9.14 21.75 2.49
CA GLU A 134 8.35 22.35 3.58
C GLU A 134 6.97 22.85 3.16
N GLU A 135 6.86 23.51 2.00
CA GLU A 135 5.59 24.00 1.47
C GLU A 135 4.59 22.84 1.21
N ALA A 136 5.06 21.81 0.51
CA ALA A 136 4.24 20.64 0.18
C ALA A 136 3.89 19.82 1.42
N ALA A 137 4.84 19.69 2.36
CA ALA A 137 4.65 19.03 3.65
C ALA A 137 3.60 19.77 4.49
N THR A 138 3.71 21.08 4.63
CA THR A 138 2.79 21.91 5.44
C THR A 138 1.36 21.84 4.90
N ALA A 139 1.19 21.96 3.59
CA ALA A 139 -0.13 21.83 2.96
C ALA A 139 -0.72 20.43 3.21
N LEU A 140 0.09 19.38 3.03
CA LEU A 140 -0.34 17.99 3.21
C LEU A 140 -0.70 17.69 4.65
N GLU A 141 0.14 18.11 5.61
CA GLU A 141 -0.12 17.93 7.05
C GLU A 141 -1.43 18.60 7.46
N ARG A 142 -1.64 19.87 7.07
CA ARG A 142 -2.87 20.61 7.39
C ARG A 142 -4.11 19.88 6.86
N THR A 143 -4.09 19.45 5.59
CA THR A 143 -5.22 18.74 4.99
C THR A 143 -5.41 17.35 5.60
N ALA A 144 -4.34 16.66 5.96
CA ALA A 144 -4.40 15.34 6.59
C ALA A 144 -4.96 15.40 8.02
N LEU A 145 -4.66 16.46 8.78
CA LEU A 145 -5.16 16.67 10.15
C LEU A 145 -6.58 17.26 10.19
N ASP A 146 -7.09 17.82 9.09
CA ASP A 146 -8.49 18.23 8.97
C ASP A 146 -9.38 17.01 8.70
N ASP A 147 -10.07 16.54 9.73
CA ASP A 147 -10.97 15.39 9.64
C ASP A 147 -12.07 15.59 8.60
N ARG A 148 -12.60 16.81 8.43
CA ARG A 148 -13.63 17.09 7.43
C ARG A 148 -13.07 16.90 6.02
N ALA A 149 -11.85 17.40 5.79
CA ALA A 149 -11.16 17.21 4.52
C ALA A 149 -10.86 15.73 4.25
N ALA A 150 -10.19 15.06 5.19
CA ALA A 150 -9.80 13.66 5.09
C ALA A 150 -11.01 12.72 4.88
N LEU A 151 -12.10 12.91 5.64
CA LEU A 151 -13.31 12.08 5.54
C LEU A 151 -14.11 12.37 4.28
N SER A 152 -14.03 13.57 3.69
CA SER A 152 -14.72 13.86 2.43
C SER A 152 -14.18 13.04 1.24
N LEU A 153 -12.97 12.49 1.37
CA LEU A 153 -12.38 11.57 0.40
C LEU A 153 -12.76 10.10 0.65
N LEU A 154 -13.36 9.77 1.80
CA LEU A 154 -13.89 8.44 2.11
C LEU A 154 -15.29 8.27 1.48
N ALA A 155 -15.38 8.36 0.16
CA ALA A 155 -16.63 8.26 -0.58
C ALA A 155 -16.56 7.18 -1.68
N GLY A 156 -17.41 6.16 -1.56
CA GLY A 156 -17.49 5.00 -2.47
C GLY A 156 -17.36 3.66 -1.74
N GLU A 157 -17.43 2.57 -2.50
CA GLU A 157 -17.24 1.21 -1.99
C GLU A 157 -15.76 0.81 -2.06
N TYR A 158 -15.29 -0.03 -1.14
CA TYR A 158 -13.89 -0.47 -1.20
C TYR A 158 -13.67 -1.43 -2.36
N SER A 159 -12.62 -1.18 -3.15
CA SER A 159 -12.06 -2.18 -4.05
C SER A 159 -10.55 -2.06 -4.13
N ALA A 160 -9.86 -3.19 -3.95
CA ALA A 160 -8.41 -3.26 -4.00
C ALA A 160 -7.86 -2.92 -5.39
N ASN A 161 -8.60 -3.19 -6.47
CA ASN A 161 -8.22 -2.82 -7.83
C ASN A 161 -8.99 -1.61 -8.38
N ALA A 162 -9.66 -0.80 -7.54
CA ALA A 162 -10.44 0.35 -7.99
C ALA A 162 -9.68 1.18 -9.04
N HIS A 163 -10.36 1.52 -10.13
CA HIS A 163 -9.76 2.31 -11.18
C HIS A 163 -9.43 3.71 -10.65
N ALA A 164 -8.19 4.17 -10.80
CA ALA A 164 -7.65 5.40 -10.17
C ALA A 164 -8.42 6.69 -10.52
N TRP A 165 -9.29 6.61 -11.51
CA TRP A 165 -10.00 7.71 -12.15
C TRP A 165 -11.52 7.56 -12.10
N ALA A 166 -12.00 6.49 -11.47
CA ALA A 166 -13.40 6.28 -11.19
C ALA A 166 -13.72 6.73 -9.76
N GLN A 167 -15.01 6.95 -9.49
CA GLN A 167 -15.51 7.37 -8.18
C GLN A 167 -16.41 6.34 -7.51
N ARG A 168 -16.81 5.30 -8.25
CA ARG A 168 -17.66 4.22 -7.73
C ARG A 168 -16.98 3.48 -6.60
N TYR A 169 -15.75 3.03 -6.86
CA TYR A 169 -14.92 2.37 -5.87
C TYR A 169 -13.80 3.28 -5.39
N LEU A 170 -13.18 2.87 -4.29
CA LEU A 170 -12.02 3.50 -3.71
C LEU A 170 -11.02 2.45 -3.24
N ASN A 171 -9.74 2.74 -3.47
CA ASN A 171 -8.59 1.96 -3.05
C ASN A 171 -7.84 2.72 -1.94
N CYS A 172 -7.16 2.00 -1.05
CA CYS A 172 -6.41 2.59 0.06
C CYS A 172 -5.34 3.62 -0.35
N ASN A 173 -4.57 3.32 -1.39
CA ASN A 173 -3.53 4.21 -1.91
C ASN A 173 -4.16 5.34 -2.74
N GLN A 174 -5.29 5.09 -3.40
CA GLN A 174 -6.04 6.15 -4.09
C GLN A 174 -6.47 7.26 -3.12
N TRP A 175 -6.87 6.91 -1.89
CA TRP A 175 -7.18 7.92 -0.87
C TRP A 175 -5.97 8.81 -0.54
N VAL A 176 -4.76 8.23 -0.44
CA VAL A 176 -3.52 9.02 -0.26
C VAL A 176 -3.28 9.93 -1.46
N ALA A 177 -3.43 9.42 -2.69
CA ALA A 177 -3.29 10.22 -3.91
C ALA A 177 -4.29 11.39 -3.95
N GLU A 178 -5.56 11.14 -3.66
CA GLU A 178 -6.59 12.18 -3.65
C GLU A 178 -6.38 13.19 -2.51
N LEU A 179 -5.86 12.77 -1.35
CA LEU A 179 -5.52 13.68 -0.26
C LEU A 179 -4.36 14.60 -0.65
N MET A 180 -3.34 14.08 -1.35
CA MET A 180 -2.28 14.89 -1.96
C MET A 180 -2.85 15.87 -2.99
N GLY A 181 -3.75 15.40 -3.86
CA GLY A 181 -4.42 16.24 -4.85
C GLY A 181 -5.25 17.37 -4.22
N MET A 182 -5.94 17.08 -3.12
CA MET A 182 -6.68 18.06 -2.35
C MET A 182 -5.77 19.08 -1.68
N ALA A 183 -4.69 18.61 -1.02
CA ALA A 183 -3.76 19.47 -0.31
C ALA A 183 -3.04 20.45 -1.23
N TRP A 184 -2.56 19.98 -2.37
CA TRP A 184 -1.74 20.77 -3.29
C TRP A 184 -2.55 21.49 -4.36
N GLY A 185 -3.75 21.00 -4.67
CA GLY A 185 -4.72 21.68 -5.52
C GLY A 185 -5.59 22.71 -4.81
N GLY A 186 -5.57 22.72 -3.46
CA GLY A 186 -6.43 23.61 -2.68
C GLY A 186 -7.93 23.36 -2.93
N THR A 187 -8.29 22.13 -3.27
CA THR A 187 -9.68 21.80 -3.62
C THR A 187 -10.55 21.71 -2.36
N PRO A 188 -11.80 22.16 -2.39
CA PRO A 188 -12.67 22.15 -1.22
C PRO A 188 -13.07 20.72 -0.80
N ALA A 189 -13.24 20.53 0.50
CA ALA A 189 -13.91 19.35 1.06
C ALA A 189 -15.40 19.36 0.74
N GLY A 190 -16.00 18.19 0.54
CA GLY A 190 -17.42 18.05 0.22
C GLY A 190 -17.73 16.81 -0.62
N ALA A 191 -18.95 16.73 -1.15
CA ALA A 191 -19.39 15.58 -1.95
C ALA A 191 -18.51 15.35 -3.20
N ASP A 192 -18.06 16.42 -3.85
CA ASP A 192 -17.24 16.37 -5.06
C ASP A 192 -15.73 16.38 -4.77
N ALA A 193 -15.31 16.16 -3.52
CA ALA A 193 -13.90 16.24 -3.12
C ALA A 193 -13.02 15.29 -3.93
N ARG A 194 -13.44 14.04 -4.11
CA ARG A 194 -12.72 13.05 -4.91
C ARG A 194 -12.59 13.49 -6.37
N ALA A 195 -13.67 13.99 -6.96
CA ALA A 195 -13.69 14.46 -8.34
C ALA A 195 -12.68 15.60 -8.58
N GLN A 196 -12.66 16.57 -7.67
CA GLN A 196 -11.80 17.74 -7.77
C GLN A 196 -10.32 17.37 -7.56
N ALA A 197 -10.03 16.53 -6.55
CA ALA A 197 -8.69 16.03 -6.31
C ALA A 197 -8.17 15.22 -7.52
N GLN A 198 -9.00 14.32 -8.09
CA GLN A 198 -8.65 13.58 -9.30
C GLN A 198 -8.43 14.51 -10.50
N GLY A 199 -9.27 15.54 -10.68
CA GLY A 199 -9.10 16.55 -11.73
C GLY A 199 -7.77 17.28 -11.63
N TRP A 200 -7.40 17.70 -10.42
CA TRP A 200 -6.09 18.33 -10.18
C TRP A 200 -4.94 17.34 -10.44
N LEU A 201 -5.02 16.10 -9.95
CA LEU A 201 -4.00 15.07 -10.17
C LEU A 201 -3.75 14.81 -11.65
N ARG A 202 -4.80 14.74 -12.48
CA ARG A 202 -4.66 14.60 -13.94
C ARG A 202 -3.91 15.78 -14.55
N GLY A 203 -4.32 17.00 -14.20
CA GLY A 203 -3.67 18.22 -14.68
C GLY A 203 -2.21 18.34 -14.23
N ALA A 204 -1.89 17.78 -13.05
CA ALA A 204 -0.54 17.74 -12.51
C ALA A 204 0.32 16.58 -13.06
N GLY A 205 -0.24 15.70 -13.90
CA GLY A 205 0.49 14.59 -14.51
C GLY A 205 0.64 13.35 -13.63
N TYR A 206 -0.24 13.14 -12.64
CA TYR A 206 -0.28 11.89 -11.89
C TYR A 206 -0.60 10.71 -12.82
N ALA A 207 0.25 9.68 -12.81
CA ALA A 207 0.05 8.46 -13.58
C ALA A 207 -0.12 7.28 -12.61
N PRO A 208 -1.29 6.60 -12.57
CA PRO A 208 -1.47 5.41 -11.75
C PRO A 208 -0.61 4.24 -12.28
N HIS A 209 -0.38 3.23 -11.44
CA HIS A 209 0.33 2.02 -11.85
C HIS A 209 -0.54 1.17 -12.79
N GLU A 210 0.06 0.62 -13.84
CA GLU A 210 -0.59 -0.32 -14.77
C GLU A 210 -0.24 -1.77 -14.44
N PHE A 211 -1.17 -2.48 -13.81
CA PHE A 211 -1.07 -3.93 -13.64
C PHE A 211 -1.46 -4.62 -14.95
N ARG A 212 -0.48 -5.20 -15.65
CA ARG A 212 -0.74 -6.11 -16.78
C ARG A 212 -0.85 -7.54 -16.28
N VAL A 213 -2.03 -8.14 -16.43
CA VAL A 213 -2.29 -9.51 -15.99
C VAL A 213 -1.88 -10.47 -17.10
N GLY A 214 -0.67 -11.05 -16.98
CA GLY A 214 -0.06 -11.89 -18.02
C GLY A 214 -0.81 -13.19 -18.37
N PHE A 215 -1.74 -13.64 -17.51
CA PHE A 215 -2.64 -14.77 -17.80
C PHE A 215 -4.08 -14.29 -17.70
N ALA A 216 -4.70 -13.97 -18.85
CA ALA A 216 -6.04 -13.38 -18.92
C ALA A 216 -7.11 -14.10 -18.08
N PRO A 217 -7.11 -15.44 -17.91
CA PRO A 217 -8.06 -16.10 -17.02
C PRO A 217 -7.95 -15.68 -15.54
N MET A 218 -6.82 -15.12 -15.07
CA MET A 218 -6.73 -14.51 -13.72
C MET A 218 -7.68 -13.32 -13.54
N MET A 219 -8.11 -12.67 -14.62
CA MET A 219 -9.13 -11.60 -14.54
C MET A 219 -10.45 -12.13 -13.99
N TRP A 220 -10.71 -13.44 -14.07
CA TRP A 220 -11.93 -14.05 -13.52
C TRP A 220 -11.91 -14.18 -12.00
N LEU A 221 -10.78 -13.89 -11.34
CA LEU A 221 -10.70 -13.84 -9.87
C LEU A 221 -11.67 -12.81 -9.28
N THR A 222 -12.05 -11.78 -10.03
CA THR A 222 -13.05 -10.79 -9.57
C THR A 222 -14.45 -11.39 -9.36
N ALA A 223 -14.76 -12.54 -9.97
CA ALA A 223 -16.01 -13.25 -9.72
C ALA A 223 -16.07 -13.92 -8.33
N VAL A 224 -14.91 -14.12 -7.69
CA VAL A 224 -14.80 -14.89 -6.43
C VAL A 224 -14.10 -14.14 -5.30
N VAL A 225 -13.45 -13.00 -5.59
CA VAL A 225 -12.77 -12.15 -4.60
C VAL A 225 -13.62 -10.88 -4.36
N PRO A 226 -14.29 -10.74 -3.20
CA PRO A 226 -15.29 -9.68 -2.98
C PRO A 226 -14.77 -8.24 -3.04
N TRP A 227 -13.46 -8.05 -2.92
CA TRP A 227 -12.80 -6.74 -2.93
C TRP A 227 -12.20 -6.40 -4.29
N LEU A 228 -12.38 -7.24 -5.31
CA LEU A 228 -11.97 -6.96 -6.68
C LEU A 228 -13.18 -6.77 -7.58
N HIS A 229 -13.16 -5.71 -8.40
CA HIS A 229 -14.27 -5.36 -9.26
C HIS A 229 -13.81 -5.04 -10.68
N HIS A 230 -14.69 -5.28 -11.66
CA HIS A 230 -14.51 -4.78 -13.04
C HIS A 230 -15.42 -3.58 -13.34
N ALA A 231 -16.40 -3.30 -12.48
CA ALA A 231 -17.55 -2.48 -12.84
C ALA A 231 -17.25 -0.98 -12.99
N ASP A 232 -16.04 -0.52 -12.63
CA ASP A 232 -15.53 0.84 -12.83
C ASP A 232 -14.31 0.91 -13.76
N HIS A 233 -13.93 -0.21 -14.38
CA HIS A 233 -12.83 -0.29 -15.33
C HIS A 233 -13.32 -0.06 -16.76
N PRO A 234 -12.59 0.71 -17.59
CA PRO A 234 -12.91 0.87 -19.00
C PRO A 234 -12.88 -0.49 -19.75
N PRO A 235 -13.79 -0.74 -20.71
CA PRO A 235 -13.81 -1.98 -21.48
C PRO A 235 -12.49 -2.28 -22.20
N GLU A 236 -11.80 -1.25 -22.70
CA GLU A 236 -10.51 -1.35 -23.36
C GLU A 236 -9.40 -1.86 -22.43
N ASP A 237 -9.44 -1.48 -21.15
CA ASP A 237 -8.50 -1.94 -20.13
C ASP A 237 -8.72 -3.40 -19.82
N LEU A 238 -9.99 -3.80 -19.64
CA LEU A 238 -10.36 -5.19 -19.38
C LEU A 238 -10.01 -6.09 -20.57
N ALA A 239 -10.25 -5.63 -21.81
CA ALA A 239 -9.87 -6.36 -23.02
C ALA A 239 -8.35 -6.51 -23.14
N GLY A 240 -7.58 -5.52 -22.69
CA GLY A 240 -6.12 -5.57 -22.60
C GLY A 240 -5.56 -6.28 -21.37
N ALA A 241 -6.41 -6.78 -20.47
CA ALA A 241 -6.04 -7.33 -19.16
C ALA A 241 -5.18 -6.35 -18.32
N VAL A 242 -5.56 -5.07 -18.33
CA VAL A 242 -4.91 -3.97 -17.61
C VAL A 242 -5.80 -3.50 -16.46
N TYR A 243 -5.20 -3.27 -15.29
CA TYR A 243 -5.80 -2.45 -14.24
C TYR A 243 -4.95 -1.21 -13.99
N ARG A 244 -5.59 -0.03 -13.92
CA ARG A 244 -4.93 1.23 -13.57
C ARG A 244 -5.30 1.62 -12.14
N VAL A 245 -4.37 1.37 -11.23
CA VAL A 245 -4.60 1.47 -9.78
C VAL A 245 -3.53 2.37 -9.17
N SER A 246 -3.93 3.24 -8.26
CA SER A 246 -2.95 3.98 -7.47
C SER A 246 -2.19 3.03 -6.54
N MET A 247 -0.87 3.07 -6.62
CA MET A 247 0.03 2.24 -5.82
C MET A 247 1.06 3.13 -5.12
N PRO A 248 1.72 2.66 -4.06
CA PRO A 248 2.75 3.46 -3.40
C PRO A 248 3.88 3.85 -4.38
N SER A 249 4.23 2.99 -5.33
CA SER A 249 5.20 3.30 -6.39
C SER A 249 4.77 4.48 -7.27
N SER A 250 3.50 4.56 -7.67
CA SER A 250 2.99 5.65 -8.51
C SER A 250 2.86 6.96 -7.71
N ILE A 251 2.54 6.87 -6.42
CA ILE A 251 2.59 7.99 -5.48
C ILE A 251 4.02 8.53 -5.35
N GLU A 252 4.98 7.66 -5.08
CA GLU A 252 6.40 8.02 -4.94
C GLU A 252 6.96 8.61 -6.25
N ALA A 253 6.66 8.00 -7.40
CA ALA A 253 7.07 8.50 -8.71
C ALA A 253 6.52 9.90 -8.99
N PHE A 254 5.24 10.15 -8.68
CA PHE A 254 4.63 11.46 -8.83
C PHE A 254 5.31 12.52 -7.94
N VAL A 255 5.56 12.17 -6.68
CA VAL A 255 6.25 13.05 -5.73
C VAL A 255 7.66 13.37 -6.21
N HIS A 256 8.42 12.37 -6.66
CA HIS A 256 9.79 12.57 -7.14
C HIS A 256 9.84 13.43 -8.40
N ALA A 257 8.91 13.22 -9.34
CA ALA A 257 8.81 14.01 -10.56
C ALA A 257 8.49 15.48 -10.26
N ARG A 258 7.63 15.73 -9.26
CA ARG A 258 7.21 17.09 -8.87
C ARG A 258 8.23 17.79 -7.98
N TRP A 259 8.90 17.06 -7.10
CA TRP A 259 9.92 17.56 -6.18
C TRP A 259 11.13 16.62 -6.16
N PRO A 260 12.07 16.79 -7.11
CA PRO A 260 13.31 16.01 -7.15
C PRO A 260 14.16 16.12 -5.86
N GLN A 261 13.97 17.20 -5.08
CA GLN A 261 14.61 17.43 -3.79
C GLN A 261 13.95 16.70 -2.62
N ALA A 262 12.81 16.04 -2.83
CA ALA A 262 12.19 15.21 -1.80
C ALA A 262 13.14 14.08 -1.39
N ARG A 263 13.25 13.85 -0.07
CA ARG A 263 14.17 12.85 0.49
C ARG A 263 13.40 11.55 0.68
N ARG A 264 13.88 10.49 0.04
CA ARG A 264 13.39 9.13 0.25
C ARG A 264 14.35 8.34 1.14
N VAL A 265 13.80 7.57 2.06
CA VAL A 265 14.54 6.59 2.88
C VAL A 265 13.82 5.25 2.77
N GLU A 266 14.52 4.21 2.36
CA GLU A 266 14.00 2.85 2.38
C GLU A 266 14.64 2.05 3.52
N PHE A 267 13.84 1.19 4.12
CA PHE A 267 14.24 0.25 5.14
C PHE A 267 13.89 -1.15 4.66
N CYS A 268 14.81 -2.08 4.87
CA CYS A 268 14.61 -3.50 4.59
C CYS A 268 15.03 -4.30 5.79
N GLN A 269 14.13 -5.11 6.33
CA GLN A 269 14.42 -6.06 7.41
C GLN A 269 14.47 -7.48 6.84
N ALA A 270 15.54 -8.22 7.14
CA ALA A 270 15.68 -9.65 6.86
C ALA A 270 16.23 -10.34 8.12
N GLY A 271 15.37 -11.06 8.84
CA GLY A 271 15.73 -11.65 10.13
C GLY A 271 16.14 -10.57 11.14
N THR A 272 17.38 -10.63 11.66
CA THR A 272 17.93 -9.60 12.55
C THR A 272 18.60 -8.45 11.82
N ARG A 273 18.83 -8.54 10.50
CA ARG A 273 19.50 -7.48 9.74
C ARG A 273 18.49 -6.44 9.29
N VAL A 274 18.81 -5.17 9.52
CA VAL A 274 18.11 -4.02 8.96
C VAL A 274 19.08 -3.24 8.07
N VAL A 275 18.68 -3.01 6.82
CA VAL A 275 19.37 -2.13 5.89
C VAL A 275 18.55 -0.86 5.73
N THR A 276 19.18 0.30 5.88
CA THR A 276 18.59 1.61 5.60
C THR A 276 19.35 2.27 4.45
N ARG A 277 18.61 2.71 3.44
CA ARG A 277 19.15 3.41 2.28
C ARG A 277 18.52 4.77 2.14
N GLN A 278 19.35 5.80 1.97
CA GLN A 278 18.88 7.11 1.55
C GLN A 278 18.90 7.19 0.02
N GLY A 279 17.86 7.81 -0.56
CA GLY A 279 17.73 8.03 -1.98
C GLY A 279 16.64 7.18 -2.65
N TRP A 280 16.55 7.37 -3.97
CA TRP A 280 15.47 6.85 -4.79
C TRP A 280 15.77 5.48 -5.42
N THR A 281 17.02 5.03 -5.36
CA THR A 281 17.40 3.67 -5.77
C THR A 281 16.90 2.69 -4.72
N PRO A 282 16.09 1.68 -5.09
CA PRO A 282 15.60 0.70 -4.13
C PRO A 282 16.74 -0.14 -3.53
N ILE A 283 16.57 -0.62 -2.30
CA ILE A 283 17.43 -1.65 -1.70
C ILE A 283 17.29 -2.94 -2.51
N ALA A 284 18.41 -3.62 -2.77
CA ALA A 284 18.43 -4.89 -3.48
C ALA A 284 17.59 -5.96 -2.75
N ALA A 285 17.05 -6.90 -3.53
CA ALA A 285 16.24 -7.98 -2.98
C ALA A 285 16.99 -8.75 -1.88
N GLY A 286 16.26 -9.20 -0.85
CA GLY A 286 16.83 -9.92 0.29
C GLY A 286 17.56 -9.01 1.30
N CYS A 287 17.30 -7.71 1.27
CA CYS A 287 17.98 -6.72 2.12
C CYS A 287 19.51 -6.82 2.00
N THR A 288 20.01 -6.90 0.77
CA THR A 288 21.46 -6.90 0.50
C THR A 288 21.94 -5.46 0.52
N ALA A 289 22.89 -5.15 1.41
CA ALA A 289 23.47 -3.82 1.53
C ALA A 289 24.52 -3.55 0.45
N GLU A 290 24.59 -2.31 -0.02
CA GLU A 290 25.59 -1.79 -0.95
C GLU A 290 26.34 -0.61 -0.30
N PRO A 291 27.45 -0.12 -0.89
CA PRO A 291 28.17 1.03 -0.35
C PRO A 291 27.26 2.26 -0.15
N GLY A 292 27.30 2.84 1.06
CA GLY A 292 26.46 3.98 1.46
C GLY A 292 25.23 3.59 2.27
N ASP A 293 24.87 2.31 2.33
CA ASP A 293 23.79 1.85 3.20
C ASP A 293 24.22 1.79 4.66
N ARG A 294 23.28 2.11 5.57
CA ARG A 294 23.43 1.85 7.00
C ARG A 294 22.90 0.45 7.31
N VAL A 295 23.70 -0.37 7.98
CA VAL A 295 23.30 -1.71 8.42
C VAL A 295 23.25 -1.75 9.94
N LEU A 296 22.15 -2.26 10.48
CA LEU A 296 21.93 -2.48 11.90
C LEU A 296 21.55 -3.95 12.16
N ALA A 297 22.05 -4.52 13.24
CA ALA A 297 21.58 -5.80 13.77
C ALA A 297 20.58 -5.58 14.91
N LEU A 298 19.46 -6.30 14.86
CA LEU A 298 18.43 -6.35 15.89
C LEU A 298 18.80 -7.49 16.85
N ASP A 299 19.62 -7.18 17.86
CA ASP A 299 20.14 -8.14 18.85
C ASP A 299 19.17 -8.41 20.01
#